data_AF-A0A7S1VYM9-F1
#
_entry.id   AF-A0A7S1VYM9-F1
#
_cell.length_a   1.000
_cell.length_b   1.000
_cell.length_c   1.000
_cell.angle_alpha   90.00
_cell.angle_beta   90.00
_cell.angle_gamma   90.00
#
_symmetry.space_group_name_H-M   'P 1'
#
loop_
_entity.id
_entity.type
_entity.pdbx_description
1 polymer ?
#
loop_
_entity_poly.entity_id
_entity_poly.type
_entity_poly.pdbx_seq_one_letter_code
_entity_poly.pdbx_strand_id
1 'polypeptide(L)'
;GKPATAPTEVHFIAAQNRFKFIFQVFFRTIATRAHPLVLFLDDLQWADDLSLQLISALVRDTENNGFLFIGSYRDNEVGPSDLLSTLLHELDSAKVQMTNISVSSISKEDVNTLIADTVNMPQYLSKSLSDIVYQKTSGNALLVIQFLQSLWDEDLLYFSLQSKTWMCDLSEIDEKEITDNVGVLLSGKILQLPLRCQYGMKLLACIGSRCDASTLTSIMAPGKGFKGDNNWKMLDFAVDEGLLKKEGSDYVFVHDQIQQAAYSIIPENERGSLHRQIGYLILGDIPENQVDNLFFTAVSQLNKGKNQLEEDDERLFLQKLNLRAGERAMSL
;
A
#
# COMPACT_ATOMS: atom_id res chain seq x y z
N GLY A 1 -28.28 -28.80 -28.87
CA GLY A 1 -27.13 -27.89 -28.98
C GLY A 1 -25.91 -28.61 -28.46
N LYS A 2 -24.82 -28.67 -29.24
CA LYS A 2 -23.54 -29.21 -28.75
C LYS A 2 -23.04 -28.28 -27.63
N PRO A 3 -22.48 -28.83 -26.53
CA PRO A 3 -21.85 -28.00 -25.50
C PRO A 3 -20.66 -27.27 -26.11
N ALA A 4 -20.53 -25.98 -25.80
CA ALA A 4 -19.37 -25.18 -26.20
C ALA A 4 -18.12 -25.83 -25.57
N THR A 5 -17.22 -26.29 -26.43
CA THR A 5 -15.90 -26.76 -26.03
C THR A 5 -15.15 -25.60 -25.38
N ALA A 6 -14.60 -25.81 -24.18
CA ALA A 6 -13.72 -24.86 -23.52
C ALA A 6 -12.64 -24.37 -24.51
N PRO A 7 -12.32 -23.07 -24.54
CA PRO A 7 -11.36 -22.55 -25.50
C PRO A 7 -10.02 -23.25 -25.33
N THR A 8 -9.50 -23.83 -26.42
CA THR A 8 -8.15 -24.41 -26.46
C THR A 8 -7.12 -23.32 -26.17
N GLU A 9 -5.99 -23.69 -25.56
CA GLU A 9 -4.86 -22.82 -25.20
C GLU A 9 -4.41 -21.89 -26.36
N VAL A 10 -4.51 -22.38 -27.59
CA VAL A 10 -4.24 -21.64 -28.83
C VAL A 10 -5.19 -20.45 -29.04
N HIS A 11 -6.47 -20.59 -28.70
CA HIS A 11 -7.44 -19.48 -28.77
C HIS A 11 -7.17 -18.41 -27.73
N PHE A 12 -6.69 -18.78 -26.54
CA PHE A 12 -6.36 -17.85 -25.47
C PHE A 12 -5.15 -16.97 -25.85
N ILE A 13 -4.07 -17.59 -26.33
CA ILE A 13 -2.86 -16.87 -26.79
C ILE A 13 -3.18 -15.91 -27.95
N ALA A 14 -4.03 -16.34 -28.90
CA ALA A 14 -4.45 -15.50 -30.01
C ALA A 14 -5.28 -14.28 -29.56
N ALA A 15 -6.17 -14.46 -28.58
CA ALA A 15 -6.95 -13.36 -28.01
C ALA A 15 -6.06 -12.35 -27.28
N GLN A 16 -5.08 -12.83 -26.50
CA GLN A 16 -4.13 -11.98 -25.77
C GLN A 16 -3.25 -11.16 -26.72
N ASN A 17 -2.74 -11.77 -27.80
CA ASN A 17 -1.97 -11.06 -28.83
C ASN A 17 -2.82 -10.00 -29.55
N ARG A 18 -4.08 -10.32 -29.85
CA ARG A 18 -5.01 -9.36 -30.46
C ARG A 18 -5.30 -8.19 -29.53
N PHE A 19 -5.46 -8.46 -28.23
CA PHE A 19 -5.66 -7.41 -27.23
C PHE A 19 -4.43 -6.50 -27.13
N LYS A 20 -3.22 -7.06 -27.01
CA LYS A 20 -1.96 -6.28 -27.02
C LYS A 20 -1.83 -5.39 -28.26
N PHE A 21 -2.15 -5.92 -29.44
CA PHE A 21 -2.13 -5.15 -30.69
C PHE A 21 -3.14 -4.01 -30.70
N ILE A 22 -4.40 -4.28 -30.31
CA ILE A 22 -5.44 -3.23 -30.24
C ILE A 22 -5.04 -2.14 -29.25
N PHE A 23 -4.43 -2.53 -28.12
CA PHE A 23 -3.93 -1.61 -27.11
C PHE A 23 -2.84 -0.68 -27.67
N GLN A 24 -1.86 -1.22 -28.41
CA GLN A 24 -0.86 -0.40 -29.12
C GLN A 24 -1.51 0.55 -30.14
N VAL A 25 -2.44 0.06 -30.97
CA VAL A 25 -3.15 0.90 -31.96
C VAL A 25 -3.91 2.04 -31.29
N PHE A 26 -4.56 1.78 -30.16
CA PHE A 26 -5.22 2.81 -29.37
C PHE A 26 -4.23 3.89 -28.95
N PHE A 27 -3.10 3.52 -28.33
CA PHE A 27 -2.10 4.48 -27.89
C PHE A 27 -1.45 5.26 -29.03
N ARG A 28 -1.17 4.63 -30.19
CA ARG A 28 -0.68 5.33 -31.39
C ARG A 28 -1.65 6.40 -31.90
N THR A 29 -2.95 6.16 -31.73
CA THR A 29 -3.99 7.07 -32.22
C THR A 29 -4.10 8.32 -31.34
N ILE A 30 -3.91 8.17 -30.02
CA ILE A 30 -4.04 9.26 -29.05
C ILE A 30 -2.69 9.94 -28.72
N ALA A 31 -1.57 9.25 -28.92
CA ALA A 31 -0.22 9.74 -28.63
C ALA A 31 0.52 10.00 -29.95
N THR A 32 0.40 11.22 -30.46
CA THR A 32 1.07 11.65 -31.70
C THR A 32 2.08 12.74 -31.40
N ARG A 33 2.99 13.06 -32.33
CA ARG A 33 3.91 14.20 -32.14
C ARG A 33 3.20 15.54 -31.95
N ALA A 34 2.01 15.70 -32.55
CA ALA A 34 1.18 16.89 -32.37
C ALA A 34 0.42 16.90 -31.03
N HIS A 35 0.17 15.71 -30.47
CA HIS A 35 -0.53 15.50 -29.21
C HIS A 35 0.22 14.46 -28.37
N PRO A 36 1.37 14.85 -27.77
CA PRO A 36 2.15 13.91 -26.98
C PRO A 36 1.39 13.50 -25.72
N LEU A 37 1.51 12.22 -25.35
CA LEU A 37 0.91 11.63 -24.16
C LEU A 37 2.01 11.16 -23.20
N VAL A 38 1.89 11.57 -21.94
CA VAL A 38 2.71 11.05 -20.84
C VAL A 38 1.83 10.16 -19.98
N LEU A 39 2.23 8.90 -19.79
CA LEU A 39 1.59 7.98 -18.86
C LEU A 39 2.50 7.78 -17.66
N PHE A 40 2.03 8.17 -16.48
CA PHE A 40 2.69 7.91 -15.20
C PHE A 40 1.94 6.82 -14.44
N LEU A 41 2.64 5.79 -14.00
CA LEU A 41 2.14 4.75 -13.11
C LEU A 41 3.01 4.66 -11.86
N ASP A 42 2.37 4.67 -10.70
CA ASP A 42 3.02 4.58 -9.40
C ASP A 42 3.05 3.13 -8.90
N ASP A 43 4.05 2.78 -8.10
CA ASP A 43 4.20 1.48 -7.41
C ASP A 43 4.10 0.25 -8.33
N LEU A 44 4.89 0.23 -9.42
CA LEU A 44 4.87 -0.88 -10.39
C LEU A 44 5.23 -2.25 -9.79
N GLN A 45 5.88 -2.31 -8.62
CA GLN A 45 6.19 -3.57 -7.94
C GLN A 45 4.94 -4.37 -7.53
N TRP A 46 3.75 -3.74 -7.51
CA TRP A 46 2.49 -4.42 -7.20
C TRP A 46 1.66 -4.77 -8.44
N ALA A 47 2.15 -4.46 -9.65
CA ALA A 47 1.47 -4.80 -10.88
C ALA A 47 1.47 -6.32 -11.12
N ASP A 48 0.35 -6.85 -11.61
CA ASP A 48 0.27 -8.25 -12.02
C ASP A 48 1.02 -8.49 -13.35
N ASP A 49 1.28 -9.77 -13.64
CA ASP A 49 1.98 -10.19 -14.85
C ASP A 49 1.29 -9.70 -16.14
N LEU A 50 -0.04 -9.73 -16.19
CA LEU A 50 -0.80 -9.27 -17.36
C LEU A 50 -0.61 -7.77 -17.62
N SER A 51 -0.63 -6.95 -16.57
CA SER A 51 -0.42 -5.50 -16.62
C SER A 51 1.01 -5.18 -17.06
N LEU A 52 2.00 -5.86 -16.48
CA LEU A 52 3.41 -5.72 -16.85
C LEU A 52 3.66 -6.09 -18.32
N GLN A 53 3.01 -7.16 -18.80
CA GLN A 53 3.09 -7.54 -20.21
C GLN A 53 2.46 -6.51 -21.17
N LEU A 54 1.40 -5.82 -20.74
CA LEU A 54 0.80 -4.73 -21.53
C LEU A 54 1.71 -3.50 -21.58
N ILE A 55 2.30 -3.13 -20.45
CA ILE A 55 3.30 -2.05 -20.37
C ILE A 55 4.49 -2.39 -21.27
N SER A 56 4.99 -3.63 -21.22
CA SER A 56 6.05 -4.12 -22.10
C SER A 56 5.71 -3.92 -23.57
N ALA A 57 4.49 -4.30 -23.98
CA ALA A 57 4.04 -4.15 -25.36
C ALA A 57 3.96 -2.68 -25.79
N LEU A 58 3.50 -1.78 -24.92
CA LEU A 58 3.43 -0.35 -25.22
C LEU A 58 4.82 0.30 -25.33
N VAL A 59 5.69 0.03 -24.38
CA VAL A 59 7.01 0.66 -24.30
C VAL A 59 7.94 0.18 -25.42
N ARG A 60 7.73 -1.04 -25.95
CA ARG A 60 8.46 -1.58 -27.10
C ARG A 60 7.93 -1.12 -28.46
N ASP A 61 6.82 -0.38 -28.49
CA ASP A 61 6.18 0.06 -29.73
C ASP A 61 6.94 1.24 -30.37
N THR A 62 7.85 0.93 -31.28
CA THR A 62 8.68 1.93 -31.98
C THR A 62 7.91 2.80 -32.98
N GLU A 63 6.66 2.45 -33.32
CA GLU A 63 5.83 3.28 -34.18
C GLU A 63 5.18 4.43 -33.41
N ASN A 64 5.13 4.33 -32.08
CA ASN A 64 4.55 5.35 -31.22
C ASN A 64 5.56 6.47 -30.91
N ASN A 65 5.48 7.55 -31.70
CA ASN A 65 6.41 8.68 -31.65
C ASN A 65 5.97 9.84 -30.74
N GLY A 66 4.84 9.70 -30.04
CA GLY A 66 4.27 10.73 -29.19
C GLY A 66 4.07 10.27 -27.75
N PHE A 67 4.65 9.14 -27.33
CA PHE A 67 4.37 8.52 -26.05
C PHE A 67 5.60 8.51 -25.14
N LEU A 68 5.41 8.94 -23.89
CA LEU A 68 6.39 8.81 -22.81
C LEU A 68 5.75 8.01 -21.67
N PHE A 69 6.43 6.95 -21.24
CA PHE A 69 6.05 6.19 -20.07
C PHE A 69 6.98 6.53 -18.90
N ILE A 70 6.39 6.76 -17.73
CA ILE A 70 7.10 6.96 -16.48
C ILE A 70 6.52 5.97 -15.47
N GLY A 71 7.40 5.15 -14.90
CA GLY A 71 7.05 4.20 -13.84
C GLY A 71 7.86 4.51 -12.59
N SER A 72 7.22 4.50 -11.43
CA SER A 72 7.93 4.44 -10.14
C SER A 72 7.88 3.01 -9.62
N TYR A 73 8.92 2.63 -8.86
CA TYR A 73 8.90 1.40 -8.08
C TYR A 73 9.91 1.48 -6.93
N ARG A 74 9.77 0.57 -5.97
CA ARG A 74 10.68 0.44 -4.82
C ARG A 74 11.78 -0.58 -5.12
N ASP A 75 13.03 -0.14 -5.14
CA ASP A 75 14.19 -0.97 -5.44
C ASP A 75 14.46 -2.05 -4.37
N ASN A 76 14.10 -1.79 -3.11
CA ASN A 76 14.26 -2.69 -1.98
C ASN A 76 13.20 -3.82 -1.91
N GLU A 77 12.05 -3.66 -2.58
CA GLU A 77 10.97 -4.66 -2.63
C GLU A 77 11.05 -5.55 -3.88
N VAL A 78 11.87 -5.18 -4.87
CA VAL A 78 12.03 -5.89 -6.14
C VAL A 78 13.28 -6.77 -6.09
N GLY A 79 13.08 -8.05 -5.82
CA GLY A 79 14.16 -9.04 -5.83
C GLY A 79 14.60 -9.45 -7.24
N PRO A 80 15.70 -10.22 -7.39
CA PRO A 80 16.17 -10.69 -8.70
C PRO A 80 15.15 -11.53 -9.47
N SER A 81 14.23 -12.19 -8.76
CA SER A 81 13.20 -13.07 -9.34
C SER A 81 11.81 -12.43 -9.43
N ASP A 82 11.70 -11.11 -9.20
CA ASP A 82 10.44 -10.40 -9.32
C ASP A 82 9.96 -10.31 -10.79
N LEU A 83 8.66 -10.18 -11.01
CA LEU A 83 8.09 -9.99 -12.34
C LEU A 83 8.58 -8.67 -12.95
N LEU A 84 8.69 -7.62 -12.13
CA LEU A 84 9.14 -6.31 -12.59
C LEU A 84 10.64 -6.32 -12.95
N SER A 85 11.49 -7.00 -12.17
CA SER A 85 12.93 -7.09 -12.52
C SER A 85 13.11 -7.84 -13.83
N THR A 86 12.35 -8.91 -14.03
CA THR A 86 12.37 -9.70 -15.27
C THR A 86 11.98 -8.82 -16.46
N LEU A 87 10.88 -8.06 -16.34
CA LEU A 87 10.46 -7.11 -17.37
C LEU A 87 11.53 -6.07 -17.68
N LEU A 88 12.14 -5.44 -16.66
CA LEU A 88 13.17 -4.43 -16.85
C LEU A 88 14.39 -5.00 -17.60
N HIS A 89 14.81 -6.22 -17.27
CA HIS A 89 15.88 -6.93 -17.97
C HIS A 89 15.51 -7.26 -19.43
N GLU A 90 14.26 -7.65 -19.70
CA GLU A 90 13.77 -7.89 -21.05
C GLU A 90 13.77 -6.60 -21.90
N LEU A 91 13.33 -5.47 -21.32
CA LEU A 91 13.31 -4.18 -21.99
C LEU A 91 14.73 -3.67 -22.30
N ASP A 92 15.68 -3.87 -21.38
CA ASP A 92 17.09 -3.54 -21.59
C ASP A 92 17.70 -4.41 -22.71
N SER A 93 17.42 -5.71 -22.67
CA SER A 93 17.83 -6.66 -23.73
C SER A 93 17.23 -6.31 -25.10
N ALA A 94 16.00 -5.80 -25.13
CA ALA A 94 15.34 -5.29 -26.33
C ALA A 94 15.82 -3.91 -26.78
N LYS A 95 16.78 -3.29 -26.07
CA LYS A 95 17.35 -1.96 -26.34
C LYS A 95 16.32 -0.84 -26.38
N VAL A 96 15.29 -0.95 -25.55
CA VAL A 96 14.34 0.14 -25.31
C VAL A 96 15.08 1.31 -24.67
N GLN A 97 14.80 2.54 -25.10
CA GLN A 97 15.35 3.73 -24.44
C GLN A 97 14.71 3.91 -23.07
N MET A 98 15.44 3.57 -22.01
CA MET A 98 15.01 3.72 -20.63
C MET A 98 15.98 4.61 -19.87
N THR A 99 15.44 5.48 -19.03
CA THR A 99 16.22 6.31 -18.11
C THR A 99 15.81 5.95 -16.69
N ASN A 100 16.74 5.40 -15.92
CA ASN A 100 16.51 5.05 -14.53
C ASN A 100 16.97 6.21 -13.64
N ILE A 101 16.05 6.73 -12.84
CA ILE A 101 16.32 7.78 -11.85
C ILE A 101 16.21 7.12 -10.48
N SER A 102 17.35 6.92 -9.82
CA SER A 102 17.35 6.45 -8.43
C SER A 102 17.08 7.63 -7.50
N VAL A 103 16.05 7.50 -6.68
CA VAL A 103 15.67 8.50 -5.66
C VAL A 103 16.24 8.04 -4.32
N SER A 104 17.38 8.59 -3.94
CA SER A 104 17.98 8.33 -2.62
C SER A 104 17.33 9.15 -1.52
N SER A 105 17.66 8.84 -0.26
CA SER A 105 17.40 9.74 0.87
C SER A 105 17.88 11.16 0.57
N ILE A 106 17.14 12.14 1.07
CA ILE A 106 17.46 13.57 0.99
C ILE A 106 18.82 13.81 1.64
N SER A 107 19.69 14.58 0.98
CA SER A 107 21.00 14.91 1.55
C SER A 107 20.87 15.76 2.81
N LYS A 108 21.93 15.81 3.62
CA LYS A 108 21.94 16.64 4.82
C LYS A 108 21.75 18.13 4.50
N GLU A 109 22.35 18.58 3.39
CA GLU A 109 22.24 19.93 2.86
C GLU A 109 20.82 20.25 2.40
N ASP A 110 20.17 19.31 1.72
CA ASP A 110 18.79 19.46 1.25
C ASP A 110 17.79 19.41 2.41
N VAL A 111 18.04 18.60 3.46
CA VAL A 111 17.25 18.64 4.71
C VAL A 111 17.37 20.00 5.37
N ASN A 112 18.57 20.59 5.44
CA ASN A 112 18.74 21.94 5.98
C ASN A 112 18.03 23.00 5.13
N THR A 113 18.05 22.85 3.80
CA THR A 113 17.32 23.74 2.88
C THR A 113 15.81 23.63 3.11
N LEU A 114 15.29 22.41 3.18
CA LEU A 114 13.87 22.14 3.46
C LEU A 114 13.42 22.74 4.79
N ILE A 115 14.21 22.55 5.85
CA ILE A 115 13.89 23.08 7.18
C ILE A 115 13.96 24.60 7.18
N ALA A 116 15.04 25.18 6.64
CA ALA A 116 15.21 26.64 6.52
C ALA A 116 14.03 27.31 5.82
N ASP A 117 13.59 26.75 4.70
CA ASP A 117 12.44 27.25 3.93
C ASP A 117 11.14 27.08 4.71
N THR A 118 10.96 25.96 5.41
CA THR A 118 9.76 25.67 6.22
C THR A 118 9.61 26.64 7.40
N VAL A 119 10.69 26.91 8.13
CA VAL A 119 10.70 27.86 9.25
C VAL A 119 10.98 29.30 8.81
N ASN A 120 11.13 29.55 7.51
CA ASN A 120 11.48 30.85 6.94
C ASN A 120 12.68 31.51 7.66
N MET A 121 13.76 30.75 7.82
CA MET A 121 15.00 31.18 8.46
C MET A 121 16.20 31.01 7.54
N PRO A 122 17.24 31.84 7.68
CA PRO A 122 18.52 31.58 7.03
C PRO A 122 19.08 30.19 7.38
N GLN A 123 19.63 29.50 6.38
CA GLN A 123 20.18 28.15 6.50
C GLN A 123 21.25 27.97 7.60
N TYR A 124 21.95 29.03 8.00
CA TYR A 124 22.93 28.97 9.08
C TYR A 124 22.29 28.91 10.48
N LEU A 125 21.06 29.41 10.63
CA LEU A 125 20.30 29.35 11.89
C LEU A 125 19.55 28.02 12.05
N SER A 126 19.05 27.44 10.95
CA SER A 126 18.38 26.14 10.95
C SER A 126 19.33 24.95 11.09
N LYS A 127 20.65 25.19 10.97
CA LYS A 127 21.65 24.11 10.85
C LYS A 127 21.66 23.17 12.04
N SER A 128 21.61 23.70 13.27
CA SER A 128 21.63 22.87 14.48
C SER A 128 20.39 21.97 14.58
N LEU A 129 19.20 22.50 14.27
CA LEU A 129 17.98 21.70 14.19
C LEU A 129 18.11 20.64 13.09
N SER A 130 18.57 21.04 11.91
CA SER A 130 18.70 20.17 10.73
C SER A 130 19.70 19.04 10.94
N ASP A 131 20.78 19.29 11.69
CA ASP A 131 21.75 18.27 12.07
C ASP A 131 21.08 17.18 12.91
N ILE A 132 20.28 17.56 13.91
CA ILE A 132 19.54 16.61 14.76
C ILE A 132 18.48 15.87 13.94
N VAL A 133 17.69 16.59 13.14
CA VAL A 133 16.67 15.97 12.26
C VAL A 133 17.33 14.99 11.29
N TYR A 134 18.42 15.35 10.63
CA TYR A 134 19.11 14.46 9.71
C TYR A 134 19.68 13.23 10.41
N GLN A 135 20.33 13.40 11.57
CA GLN A 135 20.88 12.30 12.35
C GLN A 135 19.82 11.28 12.73
N LYS A 136 18.62 11.74 13.08
CA LYS A 136 17.53 10.87 13.52
C LYS A 136 16.68 10.29 12.37
N THR A 137 16.65 10.93 11.20
CA THR A 137 15.81 10.52 10.07
C THR A 137 16.59 9.87 8.93
N SER A 138 17.92 9.97 8.95
CA SER A 138 18.83 9.54 7.86
C SER A 138 18.41 10.07 6.48
N GLY A 139 17.83 11.27 6.44
CA GLY A 139 17.38 11.91 5.19
C GLY A 139 16.12 11.30 4.57
N ASN A 140 15.41 10.38 5.25
CA ASN A 140 14.14 9.89 4.73
C ASN A 140 13.10 11.02 4.75
N ALA A 141 12.64 11.44 3.56
CA ALA A 141 11.77 12.60 3.38
C ALA A 141 10.51 12.56 4.26
N LEU A 142 9.89 11.38 4.37
CA LEU A 142 8.69 11.18 5.18
C LEU A 142 8.99 11.34 6.68
N LEU A 143 10.09 10.74 7.15
CA LEU A 143 10.53 10.88 8.55
C LEU A 143 10.90 12.33 8.89
N VAL A 144 11.53 13.07 7.96
CA VAL A 144 11.84 14.49 8.16
C VAL A 144 10.56 15.29 8.41
N ILE A 145 9.56 15.14 7.54
CA ILE A 145 8.27 15.84 7.67
C ILE A 145 7.57 15.45 8.97
N GLN A 146 7.47 14.15 9.27
CA GLN A 146 6.79 13.65 10.47
C GLN A 146 7.50 14.08 11.75
N PHE A 147 8.83 14.07 11.77
CA PHE A 147 9.58 14.50 12.94
C PHE A 147 9.34 15.98 13.21
N LEU A 148 9.44 16.84 12.19
CA LEU A 148 9.14 18.27 12.32
C LEU A 148 7.71 18.54 12.82
N GLN A 149 6.72 17.79 12.31
CA GLN A 149 5.35 17.85 12.82
C GLN A 149 5.27 17.46 14.30
N SER A 150 5.95 16.37 14.72
CA SER A 150 5.97 15.97 16.12
C SER A 150 6.64 17.00 17.04
N LEU A 151 7.62 17.75 16.53
CA LEU A 151 8.24 18.83 17.30
C LEU A 151 7.30 20.02 17.48
N TRP A 152 6.48 20.31 16.46
CA TRP A 152 5.45 21.33 16.54
C TRP A 152 4.32 20.94 17.50
N ASP A 153 3.80 19.71 17.38
CA ASP A 153 2.68 19.22 18.18
C ASP A 153 3.00 19.15 19.69
N GLU A 154 4.28 18.98 20.03
CA GLU A 154 4.78 18.89 21.41
C GLU A 154 5.40 20.20 21.92
N ASP A 155 5.20 21.32 21.21
CA ASP A 155 5.73 22.64 21.58
C ASP A 155 7.28 22.71 21.68
N LEU A 156 7.99 21.75 21.08
CA LEU A 156 9.47 21.72 21.02
C LEU A 156 10.02 22.60 19.89
N LEU A 157 9.21 22.83 18.85
CA LEU A 157 9.45 23.77 17.77
C LEU A 157 8.25 24.71 17.70
N TYR A 158 8.42 25.98 18.04
CA TYR A 158 7.30 26.93 18.15
C TYR A 158 7.69 28.31 17.64
N PHE A 159 6.67 29.09 17.25
CA PHE A 159 6.89 30.47 16.83
C PHE A 159 6.76 31.43 18.02
N SER A 160 7.86 32.07 18.42
CA SER A 160 7.85 33.07 19.49
C SER A 160 7.37 34.42 18.97
N LEU A 161 6.23 34.88 19.48
CA LEU A 161 5.68 36.20 19.14
C LEU A 161 6.55 37.36 19.64
N GLN A 162 7.33 37.14 20.71
CA GLN A 162 8.19 38.17 21.29
C GLN A 162 9.41 38.45 20.41
N SER A 163 10.09 37.39 19.95
CA SER A 163 11.25 37.51 19.06
C SER A 163 10.87 37.57 17.58
N LYS A 164 9.62 37.20 17.23
CA LYS A 164 9.13 37.02 15.86
C LYS A 164 9.96 36.01 15.07
N THR A 165 10.43 34.98 15.77
CA THR A 165 11.26 33.91 15.20
C THR A 165 10.77 32.57 15.71
N TRP A 166 11.01 31.53 14.90
CA TRP A 166 10.97 30.17 15.38
C TRP A 166 12.01 29.95 16.48
N MET A 167 11.61 29.20 17.50
CA MET A 167 12.47 28.77 18.60
C MET A 167 12.33 27.27 18.72
N CYS A 168 13.41 26.64 19.16
CA CYS A 168 13.43 25.22 19.43
C CYS A 168 14.33 24.92 20.63
N ASP A 169 13.96 23.93 21.42
CA ASP A 169 14.83 23.40 22.47
C ASP A 169 15.66 22.25 21.90
N LEU A 170 16.88 22.57 21.47
CA LEU A 170 17.77 21.58 20.86
C LEU A 170 18.14 20.44 21.81
N SER A 171 18.13 20.66 23.12
CA SER A 171 18.46 19.63 24.11
C SER A 171 17.32 18.62 24.24
N GLU A 172 16.08 19.08 24.39
CA GLU A 172 14.93 18.18 24.43
C GLU A 172 14.72 17.46 23.09
N ILE A 173 14.99 18.13 21.96
CA ILE A 173 14.91 17.51 20.63
C ILE A 173 15.98 16.42 20.47
N ASP A 174 17.20 16.62 20.97
CA ASP A 174 18.27 15.63 20.88
C ASP A 174 18.00 14.40 21.77
N GLU A 175 17.41 14.60 22.95
CA GLU A 175 17.00 13.51 23.85
C GLU A 175 15.79 12.72 23.33
N LYS A 176 14.97 13.32 22.46
CA LYS A 176 13.82 12.65 21.86
C LYS A 176 14.24 11.51 20.94
N GLU A 177 13.92 10.28 21.30
CA GLU A 177 14.09 9.15 20.39
C GLU A 177 13.19 9.33 19.16
N ILE A 178 13.79 9.41 17.96
CA ILE A 178 13.04 8.98 16.78
C ILE A 178 13.02 7.47 16.88
N THR A 179 11.82 6.92 16.95
CA THR A 179 11.66 5.51 16.67
C THR A 179 12.12 5.31 15.23
N ASP A 180 13.30 4.71 15.03
CA ASP A 180 14.08 4.54 13.78
C ASP A 180 13.34 3.83 12.62
N ASN A 181 12.02 3.72 12.70
CA ASN A 181 11.16 3.07 11.76
C ASN A 181 9.86 3.86 11.70
N VAL A 182 9.51 4.40 10.53
CA VAL A 182 8.18 5.03 10.30
C VAL A 182 7.07 4.10 10.80
N GLY A 183 7.27 2.79 10.64
CA GLY A 183 6.39 1.76 11.18
C GLY A 183 6.23 1.82 12.70
N VAL A 184 7.27 2.13 13.47
CA VAL A 184 7.20 2.25 14.93
C VAL A 184 6.57 3.57 15.35
N LEU A 185 6.84 4.69 14.67
CA LEU A 185 6.18 5.97 14.95
C LEU A 185 4.66 5.89 14.67
N LEU A 186 4.30 5.39 13.49
CA LEU A 186 2.91 5.16 13.11
C LEU A 186 2.24 4.12 14.01
N SER A 187 2.97 3.08 14.42
CA SER A 187 2.47 2.13 15.42
C SER A 187 2.22 2.83 16.76
N GLY A 188 3.09 3.75 17.18
CA GLY A 188 2.92 4.58 18.36
C GLY A 188 1.65 5.42 18.29
N LYS A 189 1.41 6.14 17.18
CA LYS A 189 0.17 6.89 16.96
C LYS A 189 -1.06 5.99 16.99
N ILE A 190 -1.00 4.82 16.35
CA ILE A 190 -2.10 3.86 16.39
C ILE A 190 -2.34 3.38 17.83
N LEU A 191 -1.29 3.05 18.59
CA LEU A 191 -1.38 2.58 19.98
C LEU A 191 -1.93 3.64 20.95
N GLN A 192 -1.97 4.92 20.57
CA GLN A 192 -2.62 5.99 21.34
C GLN A 192 -4.13 6.10 21.08
N LEU A 193 -4.64 5.51 19.99
CA LEU A 193 -6.07 5.50 19.68
C LEU A 193 -6.87 4.66 20.69
N PRO A 194 -8.20 4.84 20.79
CA PRO A 194 -9.04 3.94 21.58
C PRO A 194 -8.84 2.48 21.16
N LEU A 195 -8.74 1.55 22.12
CA LEU A 195 -8.45 0.12 21.88
C LEU A 195 -9.34 -0.52 20.79
N ARG A 196 -10.60 -0.08 20.69
CA ARG A 196 -11.53 -0.53 19.66
C ARG A 196 -11.15 -0.05 18.26
N CYS A 197 -10.67 1.19 18.13
CA CYS A 197 -10.15 1.73 16.88
C CYS A 197 -8.87 1.00 16.48
N GLN A 198 -7.95 0.77 17.43
CA GLN A 198 -6.74 -0.02 17.19
C GLN A 198 -7.06 -1.40 16.61
N TYR A 199 -8.01 -2.10 17.23
CA TYR A 199 -8.43 -3.41 16.76
C TYR A 199 -9.04 -3.34 15.36
N GLY A 200 -9.89 -2.35 15.09
CA GLY A 200 -10.43 -2.11 13.74
C GLY A 200 -9.33 -1.87 12.70
N MET A 201 -8.29 -1.09 13.03
CA MET A 201 -7.16 -0.86 12.14
C MET A 201 -6.33 -2.11 11.88
N LYS A 202 -6.13 -2.98 12.89
CA LYS A 202 -5.46 -4.28 12.71
C LYS A 202 -6.25 -5.19 11.77
N LEU A 203 -7.57 -5.27 11.96
CA LEU A 203 -8.45 -6.02 11.06
C LEU A 203 -8.40 -5.49 9.63
N LEU A 204 -8.50 -4.18 9.47
CA LEU A 204 -8.40 -3.52 8.18
C LEU A 204 -7.07 -3.85 7.51
N ALA A 205 -5.96 -3.74 8.23
CA ALA A 205 -4.63 -4.03 7.73
C ALA A 205 -4.45 -5.50 7.28
N CYS A 206 -5.10 -6.45 7.96
CA CYS A 206 -5.15 -7.85 7.54
C CYS A 206 -5.90 -8.03 6.21
N ILE A 207 -7.02 -7.32 6.03
CA ILE A 207 -7.90 -7.40 4.84
C ILE A 207 -7.22 -6.76 3.62
N GLY A 208 -6.68 -5.54 3.77
CA GLY A 208 -6.03 -4.80 2.70
C GLY A 208 -5.95 -3.29 2.98
N SER A 209 -5.60 -2.50 1.94
CA SER A 209 -5.47 -1.05 2.05
C SER A 209 -6.83 -0.30 2.05
N ARG A 210 -7.90 -0.99 1.67
CA ARG A 210 -9.29 -0.50 1.61
C ARG A 210 -10.24 -1.56 2.14
N CYS A 211 -11.29 -1.14 2.85
CA CYS A 211 -12.42 -1.99 3.17
C CYS A 211 -13.71 -1.18 3.26
N ASP A 212 -14.80 -1.73 2.73
CA ASP A 212 -16.11 -1.13 2.82
C ASP A 212 -16.69 -1.26 4.24
N ALA A 213 -17.54 -0.30 4.63
CA ALA A 213 -18.17 -0.31 5.95
C ALA A 213 -19.05 -1.54 6.22
N SER A 214 -19.61 -2.19 5.20
CA SER A 214 -20.47 -3.37 5.38
C SER A 214 -19.65 -4.61 5.78
N THR A 215 -18.50 -4.83 5.15
CA THR A 215 -17.54 -5.87 5.51
C THR A 215 -16.99 -5.64 6.92
N LEU A 216 -16.62 -4.40 7.26
CA LEU A 216 -16.19 -4.05 8.62
C LEU A 216 -17.32 -4.27 9.65
N THR A 217 -18.56 -3.96 9.30
CA THR A 217 -19.72 -4.21 10.17
C THR A 217 -19.91 -5.70 10.43
N SER A 218 -19.81 -6.54 9.39
CA SER A 218 -19.90 -8.00 9.49
C SER A 218 -18.84 -8.60 10.40
N ILE A 219 -17.60 -8.10 10.32
CA ILE A 219 -16.48 -8.59 11.13
C ILE A 219 -16.55 -8.06 12.57
N MET A 220 -17.02 -6.83 12.76
CA MET A 220 -17.10 -6.15 14.08
C MET A 220 -18.49 -6.25 14.74
N ALA A 221 -19.38 -7.12 14.24
CA ALA A 221 -20.77 -7.22 14.69
C ALA A 221 -20.92 -7.67 16.16
N PRO A 222 -22.01 -7.25 16.86
CA PRO A 222 -22.27 -7.69 18.22
C PRO A 222 -22.43 -9.21 18.32
N GLY A 223 -21.74 -9.86 19.27
CA GLY A 223 -21.85 -11.31 19.50
C GLY A 223 -20.75 -12.17 18.85
N LYS A 224 -19.96 -11.61 17.92
CA LYS A 224 -18.74 -12.22 17.36
C LYS A 224 -17.47 -11.84 18.15
N GLY A 225 -17.63 -11.37 19.40
CA GLY A 225 -16.55 -10.93 20.30
C GLY A 225 -16.65 -9.47 20.75
N PHE A 226 -17.48 -8.65 20.08
CA PHE A 226 -17.69 -7.23 20.43
C PHE A 226 -19.11 -6.99 20.95
N LYS A 227 -19.27 -6.05 21.90
CA LYS A 227 -20.59 -5.58 22.40
C LYS A 227 -20.79 -4.12 21.99
N GLY A 228 -21.93 -3.83 21.33
CA GLY A 228 -22.39 -2.48 20.98
C GLY A 228 -22.70 -2.30 19.49
N ASP A 229 -23.71 -1.48 19.18
CA ASP A 229 -24.10 -1.11 17.81
C ASP A 229 -23.10 -0.10 17.20
N ASN A 230 -22.86 -0.19 15.88
CA ASN A 230 -22.01 0.72 15.09
C ASN A 230 -20.49 0.73 15.40
N ASN A 231 -19.90 -0.41 15.75
CA ASN A 231 -18.46 -0.50 16.11
C ASN A 231 -17.49 -0.02 15.01
N TRP A 232 -17.87 -0.06 13.74
CA TRP A 232 -17.04 0.43 12.63
C TRP A 232 -16.83 1.95 12.66
N LYS A 233 -17.76 2.73 13.24
CA LYS A 233 -17.61 4.18 13.41
C LYS A 233 -16.43 4.55 14.32
N MET A 234 -15.90 3.58 15.05
CA MET A 234 -14.67 3.78 15.84
C MET A 234 -13.46 4.04 14.94
N LEU A 235 -13.49 3.69 13.65
CA LEU A 235 -12.45 4.08 12.71
C LEU A 235 -12.48 5.57 12.36
N ASP A 236 -13.55 6.29 12.71
CA ASP A 236 -13.60 7.74 12.50
C ASP A 236 -12.54 8.47 13.33
N PHE A 237 -12.15 7.93 14.51
CA PHE A 237 -11.00 8.44 15.26
C PHE A 237 -9.70 8.36 14.44
N ALA A 238 -9.48 7.28 13.69
CA ALA A 238 -8.32 7.17 12.81
C ALA A 238 -8.44 8.06 11.57
N VAL A 239 -9.66 8.44 11.16
CA VAL A 239 -9.86 9.44 10.10
C VAL A 239 -9.52 10.84 10.61
N ASP A 240 -9.97 11.19 11.81
CA ASP A 240 -9.69 12.48 12.44
C ASP A 240 -8.17 12.68 12.68
N GLU A 241 -7.46 11.61 13.03
CA GLU A 241 -6.00 11.59 13.18
C GLU A 241 -5.22 11.51 11.84
N GLY A 242 -5.92 11.54 10.70
CA GLY A 242 -5.31 11.50 9.37
C GLY A 242 -4.63 10.17 9.01
N LEU A 243 -4.93 9.10 9.73
CA LEU A 243 -4.39 7.75 9.48
C LEU A 243 -5.20 7.00 8.41
N LEU A 244 -6.50 7.25 8.41
CA LEU A 244 -7.46 6.77 7.41
C LEU A 244 -8.13 7.95 6.70
N LYS A 245 -8.72 7.68 5.54
CA LYS A 245 -9.65 8.58 4.87
C LYS A 245 -10.91 7.82 4.48
N LYS A 246 -12.03 8.55 4.33
CA LYS A 246 -13.27 8.02 3.78
C LYS A 246 -13.35 8.27 2.29
N GLU A 247 -13.60 7.22 1.52
CA GLU A 247 -13.97 7.32 0.11
C GLU A 247 -15.36 6.71 -0.09
N GLY A 248 -16.38 7.57 -0.09
CA GLY A 248 -17.78 7.11 -0.04
C GLY A 248 -18.07 6.41 1.29
N SER A 249 -18.39 5.11 1.24
CA SER A 249 -18.58 4.25 2.42
C SER A 249 -17.33 3.50 2.86
N ASP A 250 -16.21 3.65 2.14
CA ASP A 250 -15.02 2.86 2.36
C ASP A 250 -14.04 3.57 3.29
N TYR A 251 -13.37 2.80 4.13
CA TYR A 251 -12.20 3.23 4.87
C TYR A 251 -10.95 2.83 4.10
N VAL A 252 -10.08 3.80 3.85
CA VAL A 252 -8.83 3.61 3.09
C VAL A 252 -7.67 4.14 3.91
N PHE A 253 -6.58 3.39 4.00
CA PHE A 253 -5.34 3.93 4.57
C PHE A 253 -4.85 5.10 3.73
N VAL A 254 -4.44 6.19 4.37
CA VAL A 254 -3.91 7.35 3.65
C VAL A 254 -2.62 6.96 2.92
N HIS A 255 -1.82 6.08 3.53
CA HIS A 255 -0.58 5.52 2.97
C HIS A 255 -0.38 4.07 3.41
N ASP A 256 0.31 3.27 2.59
CA ASP A 256 0.58 1.86 2.89
C ASP A 256 1.48 1.66 4.11
N GLN A 257 2.31 2.65 4.46
CA GLN A 257 3.12 2.57 5.68
C GLN A 257 2.26 2.56 6.95
N ILE A 258 1.08 3.19 6.91
CA ILE A 258 0.13 3.17 8.02
C ILE A 258 -0.52 1.79 8.12
N GLN A 259 -0.83 1.16 6.98
CA GLN A 259 -1.30 -0.22 6.94
C GLN A 259 -0.23 -1.17 7.50
N GLN A 260 1.01 -1.04 7.05
CA GLN A 260 2.13 -1.86 7.52
C GLN A 260 2.37 -1.67 9.03
N ALA A 261 2.31 -0.43 9.51
CA ALA A 261 2.39 -0.12 10.93
C ALA A 261 1.26 -0.82 11.71
N ALA A 262 0.00 -0.64 11.29
CA ALA A 262 -1.16 -1.29 11.90
C ALA A 262 -1.02 -2.82 11.93
N TYR A 263 -0.50 -3.43 10.86
CA TYR A 263 -0.24 -4.86 10.79
C TYR A 263 0.91 -5.30 11.70
N SER A 264 1.96 -4.49 11.82
CA SER A 264 3.14 -4.78 12.63
C SER A 264 2.86 -4.84 14.13
N ILE A 265 1.83 -4.13 14.60
CA ILE A 265 1.35 -4.17 16.00
C ILE A 265 0.81 -5.57 16.36
N ILE A 266 0.41 -6.38 15.38
CA ILE A 266 -0.05 -7.75 15.61
C ILE A 266 1.16 -8.64 15.87
N PRO A 267 1.29 -9.27 17.05
CA PRO A 267 2.37 -10.21 17.35
C PRO A 267 2.45 -11.33 16.31
N GLU A 268 3.64 -11.72 15.88
CA GLU A 268 3.81 -12.69 14.78
C GLU A 268 3.16 -14.05 15.06
N ASN A 269 3.17 -14.49 16.31
CA ASN A 269 2.50 -15.70 16.76
C ASN A 269 0.96 -15.61 16.75
N GLU A 270 0.39 -14.40 16.77
CA GLU A 270 -1.06 -14.16 16.76
C GLU A 270 -1.62 -13.91 15.35
N ARG A 271 -0.77 -13.50 14.39
CA ARG A 271 -1.20 -13.16 13.02
C ARG A 271 -1.97 -14.29 12.35
N GLY A 272 -1.50 -15.53 12.47
CA GLY A 272 -2.16 -16.68 11.84
C GLY A 272 -3.57 -16.92 12.40
N SER A 273 -3.73 -16.84 13.72
CA SER A 273 -5.00 -16.97 14.42
C SER A 273 -5.97 -15.86 14.04
N LEU A 274 -5.48 -14.61 13.96
CA LEU A 274 -6.30 -13.48 13.55
C LEU A 274 -6.76 -13.61 12.09
N HIS A 275 -5.87 -14.01 11.18
CA HIS A 275 -6.22 -14.30 9.78
C HIS A 275 -7.26 -15.42 9.65
N ARG A 276 -7.14 -16.49 10.46
CA ARG A 276 -8.16 -17.54 10.53
C ARG A 276 -9.50 -16.99 10.99
N GLN A 277 -9.50 -16.24 12.10
CA GLN A 277 -10.70 -15.63 12.65
C GLN A 277 -11.40 -14.76 11.60
N ILE A 278 -10.68 -13.87 10.92
CA ILE A 278 -11.24 -13.02 9.86
C ILE A 278 -11.83 -13.88 8.73
N GLY A 279 -11.09 -14.88 8.25
CA GLY A 279 -11.55 -15.76 7.17
C GLY A 279 -12.85 -16.49 7.51
N TYR A 280 -12.95 -17.08 8.70
CA TYR A 280 -14.19 -17.74 9.15
C TYR A 280 -15.34 -16.76 9.40
N LEU A 281 -15.05 -15.58 9.96
CA LEU A 281 -16.07 -14.55 10.20
C LEU A 281 -16.70 -14.08 8.90
N ILE A 282 -15.89 -13.89 7.86
CA ILE A 282 -16.36 -13.50 6.53
C ILE A 282 -17.15 -14.66 5.90
N LEU A 283 -16.63 -15.90 5.93
CA LEU A 283 -17.33 -17.06 5.39
C LEU A 283 -18.71 -17.31 6.02
N GLY A 284 -18.84 -17.06 7.33
CA GLY A 284 -20.11 -17.27 8.04
C GLY A 284 -21.26 -16.38 7.54
N ASP A 285 -20.94 -15.25 6.90
CA ASP A 285 -21.94 -14.32 6.34
C ASP A 285 -22.18 -14.57 4.84
N ILE A 286 -21.41 -15.46 4.20
CA ILE A 286 -21.54 -15.79 2.78
C ILE A 286 -22.44 -17.02 2.60
N PRO A 287 -23.51 -16.93 1.78
CA PRO A 287 -24.32 -18.09 1.45
C PRO A 287 -23.48 -19.20 0.81
N GLU A 288 -23.77 -20.46 1.15
CA GLU A 288 -22.99 -21.62 0.73
C GLU A 288 -22.78 -21.73 -0.79
N ASN A 289 -23.63 -21.12 -1.63
CA ASN A 289 -23.53 -21.18 -3.10
C ASN A 289 -22.93 -19.92 -3.75
N GLN A 290 -22.62 -18.88 -2.98
CA GLN A 290 -22.11 -17.61 -3.48
C GLN A 290 -20.57 -17.61 -3.53
N VAL A 291 -20.02 -17.28 -4.70
CA VAL A 291 -18.57 -17.11 -4.91
C VAL A 291 -18.36 -15.74 -5.53
N ASP A 292 -18.14 -14.76 -4.67
CA ASP A 292 -17.92 -13.35 -4.99
C ASP A 292 -16.57 -12.86 -4.41
N ASN A 293 -16.30 -11.56 -4.52
CA ASN A 293 -15.06 -10.97 -4.01
C ASN A 293 -14.87 -11.21 -2.51
N LEU A 294 -15.96 -11.21 -1.74
CA LEU A 294 -15.92 -11.44 -0.30
C LEU A 294 -15.51 -12.88 0.02
N PHE A 295 -15.97 -13.86 -0.78
CA PHE A 295 -15.50 -15.24 -0.72
C PHE A 295 -14.00 -15.34 -0.99
N PHE A 296 -13.49 -14.69 -2.04
CA PHE A 296 -12.06 -14.70 -2.36
C PHE A 296 -11.22 -14.06 -1.24
N THR A 297 -11.69 -12.96 -0.65
CA THR A 297 -11.06 -12.34 0.53
C THR A 297 -11.00 -13.34 1.68
N ALA A 298 -12.12 -14.02 1.99
CA ALA A 298 -12.16 -14.98 3.08
C ALA A 298 -11.17 -16.14 2.91
N VAL A 299 -11.11 -16.71 1.69
CA VAL A 299 -10.17 -17.80 1.36
C VAL A 299 -8.71 -17.31 1.43
N SER A 300 -8.43 -16.10 0.95
CA SER A 300 -7.10 -15.48 1.07
C SER A 300 -6.68 -15.32 2.53
N GLN A 301 -7.58 -14.87 3.40
CA GLN A 301 -7.32 -14.76 4.85
C GLN A 301 -7.02 -16.13 5.48
N LEU A 302 -7.83 -17.15 5.20
CA LEU A 302 -7.58 -18.49 5.71
C LEU A 302 -6.23 -19.06 5.24
N ASN A 303 -5.84 -18.81 3.99
CA ASN A 303 -4.54 -19.22 3.46
C ASN A 303 -3.36 -18.54 4.17
N LYS A 304 -3.49 -17.26 4.56
CA LYS A 304 -2.48 -16.55 5.37
C LYS A 304 -2.34 -17.17 6.78
N GLY A 305 -3.41 -17.76 7.30
CA GLY A 305 -3.43 -18.46 8.59
C GLY A 305 -3.07 -19.96 8.55
N LYS A 306 -2.79 -20.53 7.37
CA LYS A 306 -2.70 -22.00 7.18
C LYS A 306 -1.65 -22.72 8.04
N ASN A 307 -0.56 -22.03 8.40
CA ASN A 307 0.55 -22.61 9.15
C ASN A 307 0.18 -22.94 10.61
N GLN A 308 -0.96 -22.43 11.09
CA GLN A 308 -1.50 -22.69 12.43
C GLN A 308 -2.77 -23.57 12.40
N LEU A 309 -3.00 -24.30 11.30
CA LEU A 309 -4.05 -25.33 11.23
C LEU A 309 -3.51 -26.64 11.80
N GLU A 310 -4.00 -27.02 12.98
CA GLU A 310 -3.60 -28.24 13.68
C GLU A 310 -4.47 -29.45 13.28
N GLU A 311 -5.75 -29.23 13.01
CA GLU A 311 -6.71 -30.29 12.70
C GLU A 311 -6.77 -30.62 11.20
N ASP A 312 -6.80 -31.91 10.87
CA ASP A 312 -6.87 -32.39 9.49
C ASP A 312 -8.19 -32.04 8.80
N ASP A 313 -9.29 -31.94 9.57
CA ASP A 313 -10.60 -31.53 9.06
C ASP A 313 -10.61 -30.06 8.62
N GLU A 314 -9.94 -29.16 9.35
CA GLU A 314 -9.81 -27.76 8.96
C GLU A 314 -8.96 -27.59 7.69
N ARG A 315 -7.89 -28.38 7.57
CA ARG A 315 -7.06 -28.41 6.35
C ARG A 315 -7.86 -28.88 5.14
N LEU A 316 -8.63 -29.95 5.31
CA LEU A 316 -9.49 -30.48 4.25
C LEU A 316 -10.57 -29.47 3.85
N PHE A 317 -11.13 -28.75 4.83
CA PHE A 317 -12.09 -27.68 4.57
C PHE A 317 -11.48 -26.54 3.75
N LEU A 318 -10.29 -26.06 4.13
CA LEU A 318 -9.57 -25.02 3.37
C LEU A 318 -9.21 -25.49 1.95
N GLN A 319 -8.83 -26.76 1.77
CA GLN A 319 -8.57 -27.32 0.44
C GLN A 319 -9.81 -27.29 -0.46
N LYS A 320 -11.00 -27.64 0.06
CA LYS A 320 -12.27 -27.56 -0.68
C LYS A 320 -12.60 -26.12 -1.08
N LEU A 321 -12.37 -25.17 -0.17
CA LEU A 321 -12.58 -23.75 -0.47
C LEU A 321 -11.62 -23.24 -1.55
N ASN A 322 -10.34 -23.61 -1.49
CA ASN A 322 -9.35 -23.28 -2.51
C ASN A 322 -9.67 -23.89 -3.87
N LEU A 323 -10.14 -25.14 -3.92
CA LEU A 323 -10.60 -25.79 -5.15
C LEU A 323 -11.73 -24.98 -5.78
N ARG A 324 -12.75 -24.63 -4.98
CA ARG A 324 -13.89 -23.85 -5.44
C ARG A 324 -13.49 -22.45 -5.92
N ALA A 325 -12.56 -21.80 -5.23
CA ALA A 325 -11.98 -20.52 -5.67
C ALA A 325 -11.29 -20.67 -7.03
N GLY A 326 -10.50 -21.74 -7.22
CA GLY A 326 -9.82 -22.04 -8.47
C GLY A 326 -10.78 -22.34 -9.63
N GLU A 327 -11.80 -23.17 -9.40
CA GLU A 327 -12.84 -23.47 -10.40
C GLU A 327 -13.57 -22.20 -10.84
N ARG A 328 -13.88 -21.29 -9.91
CA ARG A 328 -14.51 -20.01 -10.24
C ARG A 328 -13.57 -19.10 -11.02
N ALA A 329 -12.30 -18.98 -10.62
CA ALA A 329 -11.32 -18.15 -11.30
C ALA A 329 -11.08 -18.58 -12.75
N MET A 330 -11.13 -19.88 -13.05
CA MET A 330 -11.05 -20.41 -14.41
C MET A 330 -12.33 -20.16 -15.25
N SER A 331 -13.45 -19.85 -14.60
CA SER A 331 -14.74 -19.59 -15.26
C SER A 331 -15.01 -18.11 -15.57
N LEU A 332 -14.13 -17.21 -15.12
CA LEU A 332 -14.16 -15.77 -15.37
C LEU A 332 -13.36 -15.42 -16.64
#